data_AF-A0A535UCL5-F1
#
_entry.id   AF-A0A535UCL5-F1
#
_cell.length_a   1.000
_cell.length_b   1.000
_cell.length_c   1.000
_cell.angle_alpha   90.00
_cell.angle_beta   90.00
_cell.angle_gamma   90.00
#
_symmetry.space_group_name_H-M   'P 1'
#
loop_
_entity.id
_entity.type
_entity.pdbx_description
1 polymer ?
#
loop_
_entity_poly.entity_id
_entity_poly.type
_entity_poly.pdbx_seq_one_letter_code
_entity_poly.pdbx_strand_id
1 'polypeptide(L)'
;MEYGGVSLKNQELARALQNEICEGSAQVHATMAKVAKACAKFDEIGGWCDAGIRSFSHWLTINAGFNEHTGGELLRVGQALNSLPSIDAAFAAGQLSFDKVR
;
A
#
# COMPACT_ATOMS: atom_id res chain seq x y z
N MET A 1 -4.18 -4.00 42.55
CA MET A 1 -4.03 -3.02 41.46
C MET A 1 -5.32 -3.00 40.68
N GLU A 2 -6.20 -2.06 41.00
CA GLU A 2 -7.35 -1.78 40.14
C GLU A 2 -6.83 -1.09 38.89
N TYR A 3 -6.86 -1.77 37.76
CA TYR A 3 -6.84 -1.07 36.48
C TYR A 3 -8.15 -0.27 36.44
N GLY A 4 -8.09 0.99 36.89
CA GLY A 4 -9.22 1.91 36.87
C GLY A 4 -9.83 1.87 35.48
N GLY A 5 -11.05 1.35 35.40
CA GLY A 5 -11.74 1.13 34.14
C GLY A 5 -11.75 2.41 33.33
N VAL A 6 -11.25 2.32 32.09
CA VAL A 6 -11.35 3.40 31.11
C VAL A 6 -12.81 3.88 31.11
N SER A 7 -13.04 5.17 31.37
CA SER A 7 -14.39 5.78 31.39
C SER A 7 -15.19 5.35 30.16
N LEU A 8 -16.50 5.14 30.30
CA LEU A 8 -17.40 4.78 29.18
C LEU A 8 -17.17 5.68 27.95
N LYS A 9 -17.01 6.99 28.17
CA LYS A 9 -16.69 7.97 27.11
C LYS A 9 -15.37 7.66 26.39
N ASN A 10 -14.34 7.23 27.14
CA ASN A 10 -13.06 6.86 26.55
C ASN A 10 -13.15 5.51 25.82
N GLN A 11 -14.03 4.59 26.23
CA GLN A 11 -14.27 3.33 25.51
C GLN A 11 -14.98 3.58 24.17
N GLU A 12 -15.97 4.47 24.15
CA GLU A 12 -16.66 4.90 22.92
C GLU A 12 -15.69 5.59 21.94
N LEU A 13 -14.88 6.53 22.45
CA LEU A 13 -13.87 7.21 21.65
C LEU A 13 -12.83 6.22 21.10
N ALA A 14 -12.34 5.29 21.92
CA ALA A 14 -11.39 4.28 21.47
C ALA A 14 -11.95 3.41 20.34
N ARG A 15 -13.23 3.01 20.42
CA ARG A 15 -13.90 2.25 19.36
C ARG A 15 -14.02 3.06 18.07
N ALA A 16 -14.37 4.34 18.17
CA ALA A 16 -14.46 5.22 17.01
C ALA A 16 -13.10 5.38 16.32
N LEU A 17 -12.04 5.64 17.09
CA LEU A 17 -10.67 5.77 16.56
C LEU A 17 -10.16 4.44 15.98
N GLN A 18 -10.48 3.30 16.60
CA GLN A 18 -10.13 1.99 16.05
C GLN A 18 -10.76 1.80 14.67
N ASN A 19 -12.04 2.13 14.51
CA ASN A 19 -12.71 2.04 13.21
C ASN A 19 -12.06 2.97 12.18
N GLU A 20 -11.77 4.22 12.55
CA GLU A 20 -11.10 5.18 11.68
C GLU A 20 -9.73 4.68 11.21
N ILE A 21 -8.91 4.15 12.13
CA ILE A 21 -7.60 3.58 11.81
C ILE A 21 -7.74 2.37 10.88
N CYS A 22 -8.65 1.44 11.17
CA CYS A 22 -8.82 0.23 10.38
C CYS A 22 -9.36 0.52 8.98
N GLU A 23 -10.37 1.39 8.86
CA GLU A 23 -10.95 1.79 7.58
C GLU A 23 -9.95 2.58 6.74
N GLY A 24 -9.27 3.56 7.33
CA GLY A 24 -8.23 4.33 6.65
C GLY A 24 -7.09 3.45 6.16
N SER A 25 -6.62 2.50 6.99
CA SER A 25 -5.58 1.56 6.60
C SER A 25 -6.00 0.67 5.43
N ALA A 26 -7.23 0.13 5.45
CA ALA A 26 -7.77 -0.68 4.36
C ALA A 26 -7.84 0.11 3.04
N GLN A 27 -8.27 1.38 3.08
CA GLN A 27 -8.30 2.26 1.91
C GLN A 27 -6.91 2.58 1.38
N VAL A 28 -5.94 2.82 2.26
CA VAL A 28 -4.52 3.03 1.89
C VAL A 28 -3.98 1.78 1.19
N HIS A 29 -4.21 0.60 1.74
CA HIS A 29 -3.76 -0.66 1.14
C HIS A 29 -4.43 -0.95 -0.21
N ALA A 30 -5.74 -0.76 -0.32
CA ALA A 30 -6.45 -0.87 -1.60
C ALA A 30 -5.92 0.11 -2.65
N THR A 31 -5.52 1.32 -2.23
CA THR A 31 -4.89 2.30 -3.12
C THR A 31 -3.49 1.87 -3.53
N MET A 32 -2.68 1.35 -2.60
CA MET A 32 -1.36 0.78 -2.89
C MET A 32 -1.44 -0.39 -3.88
N ALA A 33 -2.49 -1.22 -3.82
CA ALA A 33 -2.73 -2.28 -4.81
C ALA A 33 -2.89 -1.71 -6.23
N LYS A 34 -3.66 -0.64 -6.38
CA LYS A 34 -3.84 0.06 -7.67
C LYS A 34 -2.51 0.64 -8.16
N VAL A 35 -1.75 1.28 -7.27
CA VAL A 35 -0.42 1.84 -7.58
C VAL A 35 0.55 0.75 -8.02
N ALA A 36 0.62 -0.38 -7.32
CA ALA A 36 1.51 -1.50 -7.67
C ALA A 36 1.18 -2.06 -9.06
N LYS A 37 -0.11 -2.28 -9.37
CA LYS A 37 -0.53 -2.73 -10.71
C LYS A 37 -0.22 -1.73 -11.81
N ALA A 38 -0.38 -0.44 -11.52
CA ALA A 38 0.01 0.62 -12.44
C ALA A 38 1.53 0.62 -12.66
N CYS A 39 2.34 0.40 -11.61
CA CYS A 39 3.79 0.30 -11.73
C CYS A 39 4.20 -0.84 -12.66
N ALA A 40 3.62 -2.03 -12.49
CA ALA A 40 3.91 -3.18 -13.34
C ALA A 40 3.60 -2.92 -14.83
N LYS A 41 2.43 -2.34 -15.12
CA LYS A 41 2.07 -1.98 -16.51
C LYS A 41 2.96 -0.88 -17.08
N PHE A 42 3.31 0.11 -16.24
CA PHE A 42 4.15 1.22 -16.65
C PHE A 42 5.59 0.77 -16.94
N ASP A 43 6.10 -0.20 -16.18
CA ASP A 43 7.39 -0.85 -16.41
C ASP A 43 7.38 -1.67 -17.70
N GLU A 44 6.33 -2.47 -17.91
CA GLU A 44 6.16 -3.30 -19.11
C GLU A 44 6.21 -2.51 -20.41
N ILE A 45 5.60 -1.32 -20.45
CA ILE A 45 5.60 -0.45 -21.63
C ILE A 45 6.82 0.49 -21.68
N GLY A 46 7.76 0.38 -20.74
CA GLY A 46 8.93 1.26 -20.65
C GLY A 46 8.58 2.73 -20.41
N GLY A 47 7.44 3.02 -19.78
CA GLY A 47 6.92 4.39 -19.65
C GLY A 47 7.78 5.31 -18.77
N TRP A 48 8.65 4.73 -17.95
CA TRP A 48 9.60 5.46 -17.10
C TRP A 48 10.87 5.91 -17.83
N CYS A 49 11.12 5.38 -19.04
CA CYS A 49 12.35 5.59 -19.82
C CYS A 49 12.37 6.98 -20.49
N ASP A 50 12.44 8.05 -19.71
CA ASP A 50 12.67 9.42 -20.19
C ASP A 50 14.08 9.91 -19.84
N ALA A 51 14.54 10.97 -20.50
CA ALA A 51 15.88 11.50 -20.38
C ALA A 51 16.23 11.86 -18.92
N GLY A 52 17.29 11.24 -18.39
CA GLY A 52 17.80 11.48 -17.03
C GLY A 52 17.25 10.54 -15.95
N ILE A 53 16.29 9.66 -16.29
CA ILE A 53 15.86 8.58 -15.40
C ILE A 53 16.85 7.41 -15.50
N ARG A 54 17.20 6.82 -14.35
CA ARG A 54 18.26 5.79 -14.22
C ARG A 54 17.70 4.40 -13.95
N SER A 55 16.50 4.34 -13.38
CA SER A 55 15.78 3.11 -13.03
C SER A 55 14.32 3.46 -12.71
N PHE A 56 13.44 2.44 -12.70
CA PHE A 56 12.05 2.60 -12.27
C PHE A 56 11.95 3.17 -10.86
N SER A 57 12.75 2.67 -9.92
CA SER A 57 12.78 3.20 -8.54
C SER A 57 13.19 4.67 -8.49
N HIS A 58 14.16 5.10 -9.32
CA HIS A 58 14.52 6.51 -9.44
C HIS A 58 13.34 7.37 -9.93
N TRP A 59 12.57 6.84 -10.90
CA TRP A 59 11.36 7.51 -11.39
C TRP A 59 10.31 7.67 -10.29
N LEU A 60 10.05 6.62 -9.49
CA LEU A 60 9.10 6.67 -8.36
C LEU A 60 9.55 7.65 -7.27
N THR A 61 10.85 7.77 -7.02
CA THR A 61 11.37 8.75 -6.06
C THR A 61 11.04 10.18 -6.46
N ILE A 62 11.22 10.50 -7.74
CA ILE A 62 10.99 11.87 -8.24
C ILE A 62 9.49 12.15 -8.41
N ASN A 63 8.75 11.22 -8.99
CA ASN A 63 7.39 11.49 -9.48
C ASN A 63 6.28 11.05 -8.50
N ALA A 64 6.57 10.14 -7.57
CA ALA A 64 5.58 9.55 -6.69
C ALA A 64 5.96 9.60 -5.20
N GLY A 65 7.13 10.16 -4.85
CA GLY A 65 7.55 10.39 -3.47
C GLY A 65 7.91 9.12 -2.68
N PHE A 66 8.13 7.98 -3.34
CA PHE A 66 8.60 6.77 -2.67
C PHE A 66 10.12 6.78 -2.53
N ASN A 67 10.67 6.19 -1.47
CA ASN A 67 12.11 5.89 -1.50
C ASN A 67 12.41 4.73 -2.47
N GLU A 68 13.68 4.53 -2.81
CA GLU A 68 14.08 3.51 -3.78
C GLU A 68 13.69 2.08 -3.38
N HIS A 69 13.72 1.77 -2.08
CA HIS A 69 13.38 0.45 -1.54
C HIS A 69 11.89 0.16 -1.70
N THR A 70 11.02 1.03 -1.16
CA THR A 70 9.57 0.92 -1.27
C THR A 70 9.10 0.98 -2.71
N GLY A 71 9.75 1.80 -3.55
CA GLY A 71 9.46 1.84 -4.98
C GLY A 71 9.77 0.51 -5.69
N GLY A 72 10.90 -0.13 -5.35
CA GLY A 72 11.23 -1.45 -5.85
C GLY A 72 10.26 -2.53 -5.38
N GLU A 73 9.82 -2.48 -4.13
CA GLU A 73 8.79 -3.37 -3.59
C GLU A 73 7.45 -3.22 -4.32
N LEU A 74 6.99 -1.99 -4.56
CA LEU A 74 5.77 -1.72 -5.32
C LEU A 74 5.80 -2.37 -6.72
N LEU A 75 6.94 -2.25 -7.41
CA LEU A 75 7.11 -2.87 -8.72
C LEU A 75 7.07 -4.40 -8.62
N ARG A 76 7.84 -5.01 -7.69
CA ARG A 76 7.85 -6.47 -7.48
C ARG A 76 6.47 -7.02 -7.15
N VAL A 77 5.75 -6.36 -6.23
CA VAL A 77 4.37 -6.72 -5.86
C VAL A 77 3.48 -6.66 -7.10
N GLY A 78 3.49 -5.54 -7.82
CA GLY A 78 2.66 -5.36 -9.02
C GLY A 78 2.88 -6.46 -10.07
N GLN A 79 4.14 -6.81 -10.33
CA GLN A 79 4.49 -7.88 -11.26
C GLN A 79 4.01 -9.26 -10.77
N ALA A 80 4.13 -9.54 -9.47
CA ALA A 80 3.71 -10.81 -8.87
C ALA A 80 2.17 -10.98 -8.84
N LEU A 81 1.40 -9.91 -8.64
CA LEU A 81 -0.06 -9.97 -8.58
C LEU A 81 -0.69 -10.55 -9.85
N ASN A 82 -0.03 -10.42 -11.01
CA ASN A 82 -0.50 -10.99 -12.28
C ASN A 82 -0.63 -12.53 -12.24
N SER A 83 0.14 -13.22 -11.39
CA SER A 83 0.08 -14.67 -11.23
C SER A 83 -0.63 -15.13 -9.94
N LEU A 84 -1.08 -14.19 -9.11
CA LEU A 84 -1.67 -14.45 -7.79
C LEU A 84 -3.06 -13.79 -7.65
N PRO A 85 -4.08 -14.24 -8.41
CA PRO A 85 -5.38 -13.56 -8.50
C PRO A 85 -6.12 -13.45 -7.16
N SER A 86 -5.96 -14.43 -6.26
CA SER A 86 -6.58 -14.37 -4.92
C SER A 86 -5.93 -13.33 -4.03
N ILE A 87 -4.60 -13.16 -4.13
CA ILE A 87 -3.86 -12.12 -3.39
C ILE A 87 -4.16 -10.74 -3.97
N ASP A 88 -4.21 -10.62 -5.31
CA ASP A 88 -4.62 -9.40 -6.00
C ASP A 88 -6.00 -8.94 -5.55
N ALA A 89 -6.99 -9.84 -5.56
CA ALA A 89 -8.35 -9.52 -5.12
C ALA A 89 -8.40 -9.09 -3.65
N ALA A 90 -7.72 -9.80 -2.75
CA ALA A 90 -7.70 -9.47 -1.33
C ALA A 90 -6.96 -8.14 -1.05
N PHE A 91 -5.86 -7.88 -1.74
CA PHE A 91 -5.12 -6.63 -1.60
C PHE A 91 -5.90 -5.44 -2.18
N ALA A 92 -6.51 -5.60 -3.36
CA ALA A 92 -7.38 -4.58 -3.97
C ALA A 92 -8.61 -4.27 -3.11
N ALA A 93 -9.10 -5.24 -2.33
CA ALA A 93 -10.18 -5.04 -1.36
C ALA A 93 -9.72 -4.45 -0.01
N GLY A 94 -8.42 -4.17 0.17
CA GLY A 94 -7.86 -3.65 1.42
C GLY A 94 -7.79 -4.68 2.56
N GLN A 95 -7.99 -5.96 2.25
CA GLN A 95 -7.97 -7.07 3.24
C GLN A 95 -6.55 -7.55 3.55
N LEU A 96 -5.61 -7.31 2.64
CA LEU A 96 -4.17 -7.51 2.85
C LEU A 96 -3.47 -6.16 2.92
N SER A 97 -2.49 -6.04 3.82
CA SER A 97 -1.63 -4.86 3.89
C SER A 97 -0.49 -4.96 2.89
N PHE A 98 0.06 -3.80 2.49
CA PHE A 98 1.24 -3.76 1.63
C PHE A 98 2.42 -4.52 2.25
N ASP A 99 2.62 -4.42 3.58
CA ASP A 99 3.64 -5.16 4.31
C ASP A 99 3.49 -6.68 4.25
N LYS A 100 2.29 -7.20 4.01
CA LYS A 100 2.04 -8.65 3.89
C LYS A 100 2.29 -9.19 2.50
N VAL A 101 2.37 -8.33 1.48
CA VAL A 101 2.47 -8.75 0.07
C VAL A 101 3.83 -8.46 -0.56
N ARG A 102 4.69 -7.64 0.07
CA ARG A 102 6.00 -7.18 -0.43
C ARG A 102 7.18 -8.16 -0.28
#